data_AF-A0A3M1FFJ3-F1
#
_entry.id   AF-A0A3M1FFJ3-F1
#
_cell.length_a   1.000
_cell.length_b   1.000
_cell.length_c   1.000
_cell.angle_alpha   90.00
_cell.angle_beta   90.00
_cell.angle_gamma   90.00
#
_symmetry.space_group_name_H-M   'P 1'
#
loop_
_entity.id
_entity.type
_entity.pdbx_description
1 polymer ?
#
loop_
_entity_poly.entity_id
_entity_poly.type
_entity_poly.pdbx_seq_one_letter_code
_entity_poly.pdbx_strand_id
1 'polypeptide(L)'
;MTVRQITIDVPEKVLLAEKMDAAAFGRELRVLAAVKLYELGRLTSGRAAELAGMARVEFLLALGRYGVFPLAAELEELEADYA
;
A
#
# COMPACT_ATOMS: atom_id res chain seq x y z
N MET A 1 -18.00 9.93 3.85
CA MET A 1 -16.94 9.10 4.44
C MET A 1 -16.15 9.95 5.40
N THR A 2 -15.82 9.44 6.59
CA THR A 2 -15.12 10.21 7.61
C THR A 2 -13.63 9.95 7.47
N VAL A 3 -12.84 10.99 7.24
CA VAL A 3 -11.38 10.91 7.14
C VAL A 3 -10.76 11.29 8.48
N ARG A 4 -9.70 10.60 8.88
CA ARG A 4 -8.89 10.91 10.06
C ARG A 4 -7.45 11.13 9.63
N GLN A 5 -6.75 12.04 10.28
CA GLN A 5 -5.32 12.28 10.04
C GLN A 5 -4.49 11.41 10.98
N ILE A 6 -3.41 10.84 10.44
CA ILE A 6 -2.38 10.12 11.18
C ILE A 6 -1.09 10.93 11.06
N THR A 7 -0.46 11.25 12.19
CA THR A 7 0.80 11.99 12.25
C THR A 7 1.96 11.02 12.51
N ILE A 8 3.06 11.18 11.79
CA ILE A 8 4.27 10.35 11.92
C ILE A 8 5.45 11.30 12.01
N ASP A 9 6.26 11.15 13.05
CA ASP A 9 7.52 11.88 13.20
C ASP A 9 8.58 11.20 12.33
N VAL A 10 9.06 11.92 11.32
CA VAL A 10 10.08 11.43 10.37
C VAL A 10 11.38 12.20 10.61
N PRO A 11 12.49 11.52 10.94
CA PRO A 11 13.78 12.18 11.03
C PRO A 11 14.18 12.81 9.70
N GLU A 12 14.66 14.06 9.73
CA GLU A 12 15.00 14.83 8.52
C GLU A 12 16.05 14.11 7.64
N LYS A 13 16.98 13.37 8.26
CA LYS A 13 17.95 12.52 7.58
C LYS A 13 17.33 11.43 6.68
N VAL A 14 16.13 10.95 7.02
CA VAL A 14 15.41 9.96 6.20
C VAL A 14 14.86 10.63 4.94
N LEU A 15 14.27 11.82 5.08
CA LEU A 15 13.80 12.63 3.94
C LEU A 15 14.95 12.95 2.97
N LEU A 16 16.13 13.28 3.52
CA LEU A 16 17.35 13.50 2.74
C LEU A 16 17.82 12.24 2.01
N ALA A 17 17.79 11.08 2.67
CA ALA A 17 18.19 9.80 2.07
C ALA A 17 17.26 9.41 0.90
N GLU A 18 15.96 9.63 1.08
CA GLU A 18 14.93 9.37 0.06
C GLU A 18 14.90 10.44 -1.05
N LYS A 19 15.60 11.57 -0.85
CA LYS A 19 15.59 12.73 -1.75
C LYS A 19 14.17 13.26 -2.00
N MET A 20 13.34 13.26 -0.96
CA MET A 20 11.95 13.71 -1.00
C MET A 20 11.70 14.80 0.03
N ASP A 21 10.80 15.73 -0.29
CA ASP A 21 10.21 16.60 0.73
C ASP A 21 9.19 15.82 1.60
N ALA A 22 8.79 16.41 2.72
CA ALA A 22 7.86 15.76 3.65
C ALA A 22 6.49 15.44 3.01
N ALA A 23 6.03 16.23 2.04
CA ALA A 23 4.73 16.02 1.40
C ALA A 23 4.78 14.84 0.41
N ALA A 24 5.85 14.75 -0.39
CA ALA A 24 6.12 13.63 -1.28
C ALA A 24 6.33 12.33 -0.49
N PHE A 25 7.16 12.39 0.56
CA PHE A 25 7.38 11.23 1.43
C PHE A 25 6.08 10.77 2.11
N GLY A 26 5.24 11.71 2.57
CA GLY A 26 3.93 11.38 3.16
C GLY A 26 2.96 10.71 2.17
N ARG A 27 3.01 11.08 0.88
CA ARG A 27 2.24 10.39 -0.17
C ARG A 27 2.78 8.98 -0.41
N GLU A 28 4.11 8.83 -0.51
CA GLU A 28 4.75 7.53 -0.70
C GLU A 28 4.46 6.57 0.45
N LEU A 29 4.59 7.06 1.69
CA LEU A 29 4.34 6.28 2.89
C LEU A 29 2.88 5.81 2.99
N ARG A 30 1.93 6.63 2.53
CA ARG A 30 0.52 6.23 2.45
C ARG A 30 0.31 5.06 1.50
N VAL A 31 0.95 5.09 0.32
CA VAL A 31 0.87 4.00 -0.64
C VAL A 31 1.57 2.75 -0.08
N LEU A 32 2.78 2.88 0.46
CA LEU A 32 3.50 1.78 1.12
C LEU A 32 2.68 1.13 2.24
N ALA A 33 1.99 1.93 3.06
CA ALA A 33 1.10 1.41 4.11
C ALA A 33 -0.07 0.61 3.52
N ALA A 34 -0.71 1.12 2.47
CA ALA A 34 -1.78 0.40 1.77
C ALA A 34 -1.30 -0.91 1.15
N VAL A 35 -0.15 -0.88 0.48
CA VAL A 35 0.50 -2.06 -0.11
C VAL A 35 0.79 -3.11 0.96
N LYS A 36 1.45 -2.72 2.06
CA LYS A 36 1.81 -3.66 3.12
C LYS A 36 0.58 -4.25 3.81
N LEU A 37 -0.46 -3.46 4.02
CA LEU A 37 -1.70 -3.96 4.63
C LEU A 37 -2.47 -4.91 3.69
N TYR A 38 -2.41 -4.69 2.38
CA TYR A 38 -2.95 -5.63 1.39
C TYR A 38 -2.15 -6.93 1.36
N GLU A 39 -0.82 -6.85 1.28
CA GLU A 39 0.09 -8.00 1.28
C GLU A 39 -0.08 -8.88 2.53
N LEU A 40 -0.38 -8.28 3.69
CA LEU A 40 -0.66 -8.99 4.94
C LEU A 40 -2.10 -9.54 5.03
N GLY A 41 -2.91 -9.44 3.97
CA GLY A 41 -4.32 -9.85 3.96
C GLY A 41 -5.25 -9.01 4.84
N ARG A 42 -4.76 -7.91 5.42
CA ARG A 42 -5.52 -7.08 6.37
C ARG A 42 -6.49 -6.12 5.69
N LEU A 43 -6.19 -5.73 4.46
CA LEU A 43 -7.08 -4.92 3.62
C LEU A 43 -7.35 -5.64 2.31
N THR A 44 -8.60 -5.58 1.85
CA THR A 44 -8.93 -5.96 0.48
C THR A 44 -8.32 -4.96 -0.50
N SER A 45 -8.15 -5.36 -1.77
CA SER A 45 -7.62 -4.47 -2.82
C SER A 45 -8.42 -3.16 -2.94
N GLY A 46 -9.74 -3.19 -2.74
CA GLY A 46 -10.58 -1.99 -2.74
C GLY A 46 -10.27 -1.03 -1.58
N ARG A 47 -10.16 -1.55 -0.34
CA ARG A 47 -9.85 -0.72 0.84
C ARG A 47 -8.41 -0.21 0.82
N ALA A 48 -7.48 -1.01 0.33
CA ALA A 48 -6.10 -0.59 0.16
C ALA A 48 -5.98 0.52 -0.89
N ALA A 49 -6.69 0.41 -2.03
CA ALA A 49 -6.76 1.47 -3.03
C ALA A 49 -7.35 2.78 -2.47
N GLU A 50 -8.42 2.68 -1.68
CA GLU A 50 -9.02 3.82 -0.99
C GLU A 50 -8.01 4.51 -0.06
N LEU A 51 -7.29 3.74 0.76
CA LEU A 51 -6.23 4.27 1.62
C LEU A 51 -5.09 4.90 0.81
N ALA A 52 -4.69 4.28 -0.31
CA ALA A 52 -3.67 4.80 -1.21
C ALA A 52 -4.13 6.06 -1.97
N GLY A 53 -5.43 6.37 -1.98
CA GLY A 53 -6.01 7.51 -2.66
C GLY A 53 -6.08 7.36 -4.18
N MET A 54 -6.28 6.13 -4.67
CA MET A 54 -6.32 5.81 -6.10
C MET A 54 -7.43 4.81 -6.44
N ALA A 55 -7.71 4.62 -7.73
CA ALA A 55 -8.69 3.64 -8.17
C ALA A 55 -8.21 2.20 -7.90
N ARG A 56 -9.14 1.25 -7.67
CA ARG A 56 -8.78 -0.17 -7.39
C ARG A 56 -7.87 -0.77 -8.46
N VAL A 57 -8.18 -0.55 -9.73
CA VAL A 57 -7.38 -1.08 -10.86
C VAL A 57 -5.99 -0.45 -10.88
N GLU A 58 -5.89 0.86 -10.63
CA GLU A 58 -4.61 1.56 -10.54
C GLU A 58 -3.74 1.02 -9.39
N PHE A 59 -4.35 0.76 -8.23
CA PHE A 59 -3.67 0.14 -7.10
C PHE A 59 -3.11 -1.24 -7.44
N LEU A 60 -3.92 -2.11 -8.05
CA LEU A 60 -3.49 -3.46 -8.44
C LEU A 60 -2.33 -3.41 -9.44
N LEU A 61 -2.36 -2.48 -10.41
CA LEU A 61 -1.24 -2.27 -11.34
C LEU A 61 0.00 -1.71 -10.64
N ALA A 62 -0.18 -0.85 -9.64
CA ALA A 62 0.92 -0.25 -8.88
C ALA A 62 1.67 -1.26 -7.99
N LEU A 63 1.03 -2.36 -7.55
CA LEU A 63 1.64 -3.38 -6.70
C LEU A 63 2.95 -3.96 -7.27
N GLY A 64 3.05 -4.08 -8.60
CA GLY A 64 4.27 -4.54 -9.26
C GLY A 64 5.49 -3.65 -8.98
N ARG A 65 5.31 -2.34 -8.80
CA ARG A 65 6.41 -1.42 -8.43
C ARG A 65 6.94 -1.66 -7.01
N TYR A 66 6.11 -2.27 -6.16
CA TYR A 66 6.43 -2.58 -4.77
C TYR A 66 6.81 -4.05 -4.58
N GLY A 67 6.91 -4.84 -5.66
CA GLY A 67 7.24 -6.26 -5.58
C GLY A 67 6.16 -7.14 -4.95
N VAL A 68 4.90 -6.68 -4.93
CA VAL A 68 3.77 -7.43 -4.38
C VAL A 68 2.94 -8.03 -5.50
N PHE A 69 2.56 -9.31 -5.33
CA PHE A 69 1.72 -10.02 -6.29
C PHE A 69 0.24 -9.58 -6.16
N PRO A 70 -0.42 -9.14 -7.25
CA PRO A 70 -1.77 -8.57 -7.20
C PRO A 70 -2.91 -9.59 -7.07
N LEU A 71 -2.61 -10.90 -7.14
CA LEU A 71 -3.58 -11.99 -7.07
C LEU A 71 -3.26 -12.94 -5.90
N ALA A 72 -2.77 -12.39 -4.79
CA ALA A 72 -2.34 -13.19 -3.65
C ALA A 72 -3.49 -14.03 -3.06
N ALA A 73 -4.70 -13.48 -3.03
CA ALA A 73 -5.89 -14.20 -2.54
C ALA A 73 -6.27 -15.36 -3.47
N GLU A 74 -6.27 -15.13 -4.79
CA GLU A 74 -6.57 -16.16 -5.78
C GLU A 74 -5.51 -17.27 -5.77
N LEU A 75 -4.24 -16.94 -5.51
CA LEU A 75 -3.18 -17.92 -5.33
C LEU A 75 -3.39 -18.73 -4.05
N GLU A 76 -3.74 -18.10 -2.93
CA GLU A 76 -3.98 -18.78 -1.66
C GLU A 76 -5.21 -19.70 -1.74
N GLU A 77 -6.29 -19.26 -2.40
CA GLU A 77 -7.45 -20.11 -2.71
C GLU A 77 -7.05 -21.29 -3.58
N LEU A 78 -6.26 -21.06 -4.63
CA LEU A 78 -5.76 -22.13 -5.50
C LEU A 78 -4.86 -23.12 -4.75
N GLU A 79 -4.01 -22.66 -3.84
CA GLU A 79 -3.15 -23.54 -3.04
C GLU A 79 -3.96 -24.38 -2.04
N ALA A 80 -5.00 -23.80 -1.44
CA ALA A 80 -5.88 -24.49 -0.51
C ALA A 80 -6.70 -25.60 -1.18
N ASP A 81 -7.15 -25.39 -2.42
CA ASP A 81 -7.91 -26.39 -3.19
C ASP A 81 -7.09 -27.65 -3.54
N TYR A 82 -5.76 -27.57 -3.48
CA TYR A 82 -4.83 -28.65 -3.83
C TYR A 82 -4.02 -29.19 -2.63
N ALA A 83 -4.33 -28.75 -1.39
CA ALA A 83 -3.71 -29.21 -0.15
C ALA A 83 -4.48 -30.37 0.51
#